data_AF-A0AAQ0HHB0-F1
#
_entry.id   AF-A0AAQ0HHB0-F1
#
_cell.length_a   1.000
_cell.length_b   1.000
_cell.length_c   1.000
_cell.angle_alpha   90.00
_cell.angle_beta   90.00
_cell.angle_gamma   90.00
#
_symmetry.space_group_name_H-M   'P 1'
#
loop_
_entity.id
_entity.type
_entity.pdbx_description
1 polymer ?
#
loop_
_entity_poly.entity_id
_entity_poly.type
_entity_poly.pdbx_seq_one_letter_code
_entity_poly.pdbx_strand_id
1 'polypeptide(L)'
;MLEEDGRWDAFTCFLDDDGRICLTNNAAERALRGIALGRKAWLFAGSPRGSDRAAFMYSLIGTAKISDVDPQAWLADVLARLPDTPLSRLPELLPWN
;
A
#
# COMPACT_ATOMS: atom_id res chain seq x y z
N MET A 1 12.48 -11.20 27.21
CA MET A 1 11.15 -11.51 27.73
C MET A 1 10.16 -11.28 26.59
N LEU A 2 10.13 -12.21 25.63
CA LEU A 2 9.09 -12.28 24.60
C LEU A 2 8.21 -13.42 25.08
N GLU A 3 6.95 -13.13 25.37
CA GLU A 3 6.00 -14.14 25.83
C GLU A 3 5.82 -15.19 24.73
N GLU A 4 5.80 -16.44 25.18
CA GLU A 4 5.85 -17.67 24.38
C GLU A 4 4.43 -18.12 24.00
N ASP A 5 3.53 -17.18 23.71
CA ASP A 5 2.22 -17.47 23.16
C ASP A 5 2.30 -17.37 21.63
N GLY A 6 2.19 -18.52 20.96
CA GLY A 6 2.20 -18.59 19.51
C GLY A 6 1.08 -17.74 18.89
N ARG A 7 1.29 -17.23 17.67
CA ARG A 7 0.30 -16.42 16.93
C ARG A 7 -0.83 -17.26 16.30
N TRP A 8 -1.25 -18.33 16.96
CA TRP A 8 -2.18 -19.33 16.41
C TRP A 8 -3.51 -18.71 15.98
N ASP A 9 -4.08 -17.85 16.83
CA ASP A 9 -5.34 -17.15 16.54
C ASP A 9 -5.27 -16.33 15.23
N ALA A 10 -4.14 -15.65 14.98
CA ALA A 10 -3.94 -14.91 13.74
C ALA A 10 -3.79 -15.83 12.51
N PHE A 11 -3.22 -17.03 12.70
CA PHE A 11 -3.11 -18.03 11.64
C PHE A 11 -4.42 -18.75 11.34
N THR A 12 -5.32 -18.91 12.32
CA THR A 12 -6.62 -19.59 12.15
C THR A 12 -7.79 -18.66 11.92
N CYS A 13 -7.61 -17.34 11.95
CA CYS A 13 -8.66 -16.34 11.75
C CYS A 13 -9.52 -16.55 10.47
N PHE A 14 -8.96 -17.15 9.42
CA PHE A 14 -9.69 -17.50 8.19
C PHE A 14 -10.69 -18.67 8.36
N LEU A 15 -10.53 -19.50 9.40
CA LEU A 15 -11.41 -20.62 9.73
C LEU A 15 -12.62 -20.16 10.54
N ASP A 16 -12.39 -19.30 11.54
CA ASP A 16 -13.36 -19.04 12.61
C ASP A 16 -14.01 -17.64 12.52
N ASP A 17 -13.30 -16.61 12.07
CA ASP A 17 -13.76 -15.21 12.17
C ASP A 17 -14.18 -14.60 10.82
N ASP A 18 -13.36 -14.73 9.77
CA ASP A 18 -13.65 -14.11 8.47
C ASP A 18 -13.14 -14.95 7.29
N GLY A 19 -14.07 -15.64 6.62
CA GLY A 19 -13.79 -16.43 5.41
C GLY A 19 -13.36 -15.61 4.19
N ARG A 20 -13.35 -14.27 4.25
CA ARG A 20 -12.73 -13.41 3.23
C ARG A 20 -11.22 -13.37 3.35
N ILE A 21 -10.66 -13.76 4.50
CA ILE A 21 -9.22 -13.82 4.71
C ILE A 21 -8.67 -15.01 3.93
N CYS A 22 -7.68 -14.75 3.07
CA CYS A 22 -7.01 -15.81 2.34
C CYS A 22 -6.25 -16.72 3.29
N LEU A 23 -6.41 -18.05 3.14
CA LEU A 23 -5.60 -19.08 3.81
C LEU A 23 -4.08 -18.84 3.65
N THR A 24 -3.67 -18.23 2.54
CA THR A 24 -2.27 -17.95 2.23
C THR A 24 -2.03 -16.46 2.07
N ASN A 25 -0.85 -16.00 2.46
CA ASN A 25 -0.40 -14.61 2.26
C ASN A 25 0.04 -14.30 0.80
N ASN A 26 -0.12 -15.25 -0.14
CA ASN A 26 0.36 -15.15 -1.52
C ASN A 26 -0.08 -13.86 -2.22
N ALA A 27 -1.30 -13.38 -1.95
CA ALA A 27 -1.80 -12.13 -2.50
C ALA A 27 -0.96 -10.93 -2.04
N ALA A 28 -0.65 -10.85 -0.74
CA ALA A 28 0.21 -9.81 -0.16
C ALA A 28 1.66 -9.92 -0.67
N GLU A 29 2.21 -11.13 -0.75
CA GLU A 29 3.57 -11.35 -1.28
C GLU A 29 3.69 -10.93 -2.75
N ARG A 30 2.68 -11.27 -3.57
CA ARG A 30 2.60 -10.82 -4.97
C ARG A 30 2.53 -9.31 -5.07
N ALA A 31 1.76 -8.64 -4.21
CA ALA A 31 1.68 -7.18 -4.18
C ALA A 31 3.04 -6.54 -3.84
N LEU A 32 3.82 -7.14 -2.93
CA LEU A 32 5.14 -6.64 -2.54
C LEU A 32 6.27 -7.03 -3.50
N ARG A 33 6.02 -7.94 -4.46
CA ARG A 33 7.03 -8.46 -5.38
C ARG A 33 7.76 -7.36 -6.16
N GLY A 34 7.05 -6.31 -6.57
CA GLY A 34 7.65 -5.16 -7.28
C GLY A 34 8.74 -4.48 -6.47
N ILE A 35 8.49 -4.24 -5.18
CA ILE A 35 9.48 -3.67 -4.24
C ILE A 35 10.64 -4.63 -4.05
N ALA A 36 10.35 -5.92 -3.88
CA ALA A 36 11.38 -6.94 -3.68
C ALA A 36 12.36 -7.03 -4.86
N LEU A 37 11.86 -6.94 -6.09
CA LEU A 37 12.66 -6.92 -7.31
C LEU A 37 13.41 -5.59 -7.49
N GLY A 38 12.77 -4.46 -7.17
CA GLY A 38 13.34 -3.11 -7.28
C GLY A 38 14.58 -2.88 -6.40
N ARG A 39 14.75 -3.65 -5.32
CA ARG A 39 15.96 -3.61 -4.46
C ARG A 39 17.26 -3.80 -5.24
N LYS A 40 17.25 -4.55 -6.35
CA LYS A 40 18.44 -4.72 -7.21
C LYS A 40 18.73 -3.50 -8.09
N ALA A 41 17.74 -2.64 -8.31
CA ALA A 41 17.86 -1.43 -9.13
C ALA A 41 18.19 -0.17 -8.29
N TRP A 42 17.89 -0.16 -6.99
CA TRP A 42 18.07 1.01 -6.12
C TRP A 42 19.22 0.82 -5.12
N LEU A 43 20.36 0.33 -5.59
CA LEU A 43 21.52 -0.04 -4.75
C LEU A 43 22.08 1.12 -3.90
N PHE A 44 21.82 2.37 -4.32
CA PHE A 44 22.30 3.58 -3.65
C PHE A 44 21.19 4.32 -2.87
N ALA A 45 19.95 3.83 -2.89
CA ALA A 45 18.86 4.37 -2.08
C ALA A 45 18.89 3.71 -0.70
N GLY A 46 19.15 4.48 0.36
CA GLY A 46 19.33 3.91 1.70
C GLY A 46 18.95 4.82 2.88
N SER A 47 18.27 5.94 2.62
CA SER A 47 17.84 6.84 3.70
C SER A 47 16.51 6.38 4.30
N PRO A 48 16.36 6.34 5.65
CA PRO A 48 15.08 6.07 6.30
C PRO A 48 13.97 7.02 5.82
N ARG A 49 14.28 8.32 5.73
CA ARG A 49 13.33 9.34 5.22
C ARG A 49 12.93 9.08 3.77
N GLY A 50 13.84 8.54 2.96
CA GLY A 50 13.55 8.14 1.58
C GLY A 50 12.64 6.92 1.54
N SER A 51 12.85 5.96 2.44
CA SER A 51 11.99 4.79 2.60
C SER A 51 10.57 5.18 2.98
N ASP A 52 10.38 6.10 3.93
CA ASP A 52 9.04 6.56 4.35
C ASP A 52 8.28 7.22 3.20
N ARG A 53 8.97 8.07 2.42
CA ARG A 53 8.39 8.70 1.23
C ARG A 53 8.03 7.68 0.15
N ALA A 54 8.90 6.70 -0.08
CA ALA A 54 8.63 5.63 -1.03
C ALA A 54 7.42 4.80 -0.59
N ALA A 55 7.35 4.43 0.70
CA ALA A 55 6.21 3.71 1.26
C ALA A 55 4.90 4.48 1.08
N PHE A 56 4.90 5.80 1.34
CA PHE A 56 3.74 6.65 1.10
C PHE A 56 3.29 6.61 -0.37
N MET A 57 4.22 6.78 -1.32
CA MET A 57 3.90 6.71 -2.75
C MET A 57 3.40 5.33 -3.18
N TYR A 58 4.00 4.24 -2.68
CA TYR A 58 3.53 2.88 -2.97
C TYR A 58 2.13 2.64 -2.44
N SER A 59 1.80 3.15 -1.25
CA SER A 59 0.45 3.07 -0.70
C SER A 59 -0.56 3.78 -1.60
N LEU A 60 -0.28 5.02 -2.04
CA LEU A 60 -1.17 5.75 -2.95
C LEU A 60 -1.38 5.01 -4.28
N ILE A 61 -0.30 4.52 -4.89
CA ILE A 61 -0.36 3.74 -6.14
C ILE A 61 -1.14 2.43 -5.94
N GLY A 62 -0.92 1.75 -4.82
CA GLY A 62 -1.62 0.52 -4.48
C GLY A 62 -3.13 0.74 -4.33
N THR A 63 -3.50 1.81 -3.63
CA THR A 63 -4.89 2.24 -3.48
C THR A 63 -5.58 2.54 -4.81
N ALA A 64 -4.93 3.28 -5.71
CA ALA A 64 -5.48 3.54 -7.04
C ALA A 64 -5.73 2.24 -7.82
N LYS A 65 -4.77 1.30 -7.80
CA LYS A 65 -4.92 -0.01 -8.45
C LYS A 65 -6.05 -0.85 -7.85
N ILE A 66 -6.21 -0.85 -6.53
CA ILE A 66 -7.29 -1.58 -5.86
C ILE A 66 -8.65 -0.96 -6.20
N SER A 67 -8.68 0.34 -6.50
CA SER A 67 -9.89 1.07 -6.92
C SER A 67 -10.14 0.98 -8.44
N ASP A 68 -9.38 0.17 -9.17
CA ASP A 68 -9.43 0.03 -10.64
C ASP A 68 -9.19 1.35 -11.41
N VAL A 69 -8.39 2.24 -10.83
CA VAL A 69 -8.01 3.53 -11.42
C VAL A 69 -6.56 3.48 -11.90
N ASP A 70 -6.31 4.01 -13.10
CA ASP A 70 -4.96 4.14 -13.63
C ASP A 70 -4.12 5.08 -12.72
N PRO A 71 -3.06 4.57 -12.06
CA PRO A 71 -2.35 5.36 -11.07
C PRO A 71 -1.60 6.55 -11.66
N GLN A 72 -1.18 6.46 -12.93
CA GLN A 72 -0.47 7.55 -13.59
C GLN A 72 -1.42 8.71 -13.90
N ALA A 73 -2.56 8.42 -14.51
CA ALA A 73 -3.59 9.40 -14.84
C ALA A 73 -4.12 10.07 -13.56
N TRP A 74 -4.42 9.28 -12.53
CA TRP A 74 -4.88 9.81 -11.25
C TRP A 74 -3.82 10.70 -10.59
N LEU A 75 -2.56 10.27 -10.51
CA LEU A 75 -1.52 11.09 -9.88
C LEU A 75 -1.27 12.39 -10.66
N ALA A 76 -1.30 12.34 -12.00
CA ALA A 76 -1.16 13.52 -12.85
C ALA A 76 -2.30 14.52 -12.62
N ASP A 77 -3.54 14.04 -12.57
CA ASP A 77 -4.72 14.86 -12.28
C ASP A 77 -4.67 15.46 -10.87
N VAL A 78 -4.36 14.65 -9.85
CA VAL A 78 -4.23 15.11 -8.47
C VAL A 78 -3.16 16.19 -8.36
N LEU A 79 -1.96 15.98 -8.92
CA LEU A 79 -0.88 16.97 -8.85
C LEU A 79 -1.23 18.27 -9.59
N ALA A 80 -2.05 18.20 -10.64
CA ALA A 80 -2.55 19.38 -11.34
C ALA A 80 -3.59 20.16 -10.53
N ARG A 81 -4.50 19.48 -9.83
CA ARG A 81 -5.58 20.10 -9.03
C ARG A 81 -5.15 20.52 -7.62
N LEU A 82 -4.14 19.87 -7.04
CA LEU A 82 -3.73 20.04 -5.65
C LEU A 82 -3.43 21.50 -5.25
N PRO A 83 -2.72 22.32 -6.05
CA PRO A 83 -2.41 23.69 -5.68
C PRO A 83 -3.64 24.58 -5.45
N ASP A 84 -4.73 24.32 -6.19
CA ASP A 84 -5.97 25.10 -6.15
C ASP A 84 -7.05 24.45 -5.27
N THR A 85 -6.78 23.26 -4.70
CA THR A 85 -7.74 22.52 -3.90
C THR A 85 -7.64 22.93 -2.43
N PRO A 86 -8.70 23.51 -1.83
CA PRO A 86 -8.69 23.81 -0.41
C PRO A 86 -8.63 22.53 0.42
N LEU A 87 -8.03 22.59 1.62
CA LEU A 87 -7.84 21.43 2.50
C LEU A 87 -9.13 20.63 2.74
N SER A 88 -10.26 21.34 2.86
CA SER A 88 -11.59 20.74 3.07
C SER A 88 -12.07 19.87 1.90
N ARG A 89 -11.52 20.06 0.70
CA ARG A 89 -11.85 19.31 -0.52
C ARG A 89 -10.79 18.28 -0.91
N LEU A 90 -9.70 18.13 -0.14
CA LEU A 90 -8.74 17.06 -0.40
C LEU A 90 -9.35 15.65 -0.52
N PRO A 91 -10.41 15.28 0.22
CA PRO A 91 -11.04 13.98 0.02
C PRO A 91 -11.50 13.75 -1.42
N GLU A 92 -11.91 14.80 -2.15
CA GLU A 92 -12.35 14.72 -3.56
C GLU A 92 -11.21 14.33 -4.54
N LEU A 93 -9.96 14.36 -4.08
CA LEU A 93 -8.79 13.95 -4.88
C LEU A 93 -8.46 12.45 -4.72
N LEU A 94 -9.15 11.74 -3.81
CA LEU A 94 -8.92 10.31 -3.57
C LEU A 94 -9.42 9.46 -4.76
N PRO A 95 -8.76 8.33 -5.06
CA PRO A 95 -8.97 7.60 -6.32
C PRO A 95 -10.31 6.86 -6.44
N TRP A 96 -11.18 6.94 -5.44
CA TRP A 96 -12.49 6.28 -5.42
C TRP A 96 -13.66 7.28 -5.53
N ASN A 97 -13.37 8.56 -5.77
CA ASN A 97 -14.36 9.57 -6.11
C ASN A 97 -14.37 9.81 -7.62
#